data_AF-A0A024GBN2-F1
#
_entry.id   AF-A0A024GBN2-F1
#
_cell.length_a   1.000
_cell.length_b   1.000
_cell.length_c   1.000
_cell.angle_alpha   90.00
_cell.angle_beta   90.00
_cell.angle_gamma   90.00
#
_symmetry.space_group_name_H-M   'P 1'
#
loop_
_entity.id
_entity.type
_entity.pdbx_description
1 polymer ?
#
loop_
_entity_poly.entity_id
_entity_poly.type
_entity_poly.pdbx_seq_one_letter_code
_entity_poly.pdbx_strand_id
1 'polypeptide(L)'
;MLSSPKVSLDRKLKYRKWAAFLRIYWEEALAYLIFVIILLAVFSPKCDTRRHMTDLLLRAVTILERNGIQYWLDKGTLLGIYRDKGLIPWEYDVDLGVMNETCNAISKLKSEFLTSDLIAYDRSDHIAHKVKLTYDTERKQFYWSDSKIHDPCIRIYDSKDTSAWIDIYWYIEKLPLDVKALDGRILIPPNYDGRDSLLCTSEGLKEYTDAMCCGGCVPRPTVFPIKDHRVKLERNIYSLPVPNSMSDMLRIQYGEASLTERQIKGWKRVVCGYWESQLLYVVQLILFLSILMFGRVILHRKLPRSSKYRKRWRYYLWGTISFLVILLMVVLHGLV
;
A
#
# COMPACT_ATOMS: atom_id res chain seq x y z
N MET A 1 -69.34 13.90 23.88
CA MET A 1 -67.96 13.44 23.63
C MET A 1 -67.00 14.61 23.79
N LEU A 2 -66.42 14.80 24.98
CA LEU A 2 -65.39 15.81 25.22
C LEU A 2 -64.10 15.08 25.60
N SER A 3 -63.14 15.03 24.68
CA SER A 3 -61.81 14.49 24.97
C SER A 3 -61.14 15.32 26.08
N SER A 4 -60.73 14.70 27.17
CA SER A 4 -60.21 15.44 28.33
C SER A 4 -58.92 16.22 27.99
N PRO A 5 -58.74 17.46 28.49
CA PRO A 5 -57.57 18.29 28.21
C PRO A 5 -56.25 17.60 28.60
N LYS A 6 -56.27 16.79 29.67
CA LYS A 6 -55.13 16.00 30.17
C LYS A 6 -54.63 14.99 29.13
N VAL A 7 -55.53 14.28 28.43
CA VAL A 7 -55.14 13.30 27.40
C VAL A 7 -54.49 13.98 26.20
N SER A 8 -54.91 15.20 25.84
CA SER A 8 -54.28 15.97 24.75
C SER A 8 -52.89 16.51 25.12
N LEU A 9 -52.71 16.94 26.38
CA LEU A 9 -51.45 17.47 26.89
C LEU A 9 -50.39 16.37 27.00
N ASP A 10 -50.78 15.18 27.45
CA ASP A 10 -49.91 14.02 27.60
C ASP A 10 -49.46 13.46 26.23
N ARG A 11 -50.36 13.48 25.24
CA ARG A 11 -50.03 13.14 23.83
C ARG A 11 -49.05 14.14 23.22
N LYS A 12 -49.23 15.45 23.45
CA LYS A 12 -48.29 16.50 23.03
C LYS A 12 -46.93 16.38 23.74
N LEU A 13 -46.91 16.01 25.02
CA LEU A 13 -45.68 15.81 25.78
C LEU A 13 -44.91 14.58 25.29
N LYS A 14 -45.62 13.47 24.99
CA LYS A 14 -45.07 12.26 24.38
C LYS A 14 -44.49 12.56 22.99
N TYR A 15 -45.22 13.29 22.14
CA TYR A 15 -44.74 13.69 20.82
C TYR A 15 -43.52 14.61 20.88
N ARG A 16 -43.47 15.58 21.80
CA ARG A 16 -42.28 16.42 22.02
C ARG A 16 -41.07 15.62 22.50
N LYS A 17 -41.28 14.60 23.35
CA LYS A 17 -40.22 13.68 23.78
C LYS A 17 -39.71 12.81 22.63
N TRP A 18 -40.62 12.30 21.79
CA TRP A 18 -40.28 11.52 20.58
C TRP A 18 -39.58 12.36 19.51
N ALA A 19 -40.02 13.58 19.24
CA ALA A 19 -39.37 14.49 18.32
C ALA A 19 -37.98 14.92 18.81
N ALA A 20 -37.81 15.14 20.12
CA ALA A 20 -36.48 15.40 20.69
C ALA A 20 -35.57 14.17 20.61
N PHE A 21 -36.11 12.95 20.78
CA PHE A 21 -35.38 11.70 20.61
C PHE A 21 -34.93 11.48 19.16
N LEU A 22 -35.83 11.68 18.18
CA LEU A 22 -35.52 11.59 16.75
C LEU A 22 -34.51 12.64 16.31
N ARG A 23 -34.60 13.88 16.83
CA ARG A 23 -33.64 14.96 16.52
C ARG A 23 -32.23 14.62 17.01
N ILE A 24 -32.12 14.11 18.24
CA ILE A 24 -30.85 13.65 18.80
C ILE A 24 -30.25 12.54 17.95
N TYR A 25 -31.06 11.54 17.57
CA TYR A 25 -30.61 10.43 16.72
C TYR A 25 -30.14 10.91 15.35
N TRP A 26 -30.85 11.88 14.75
CA TRP A 26 -30.45 12.49 13.49
C TRP A 26 -29.14 13.29 13.61
N GLU A 27 -28.97 14.08 14.65
CA GLU A 27 -27.72 14.83 14.89
C GLU A 27 -26.54 13.88 15.09
N GLU A 28 -26.72 12.74 15.77
CA GLU A 28 -25.68 11.71 15.89
C GLU A 28 -25.38 10.99 14.57
N ALA A 29 -26.41 10.60 13.82
CA ALA A 29 -26.25 9.97 12.52
C ALA A 29 -25.54 10.89 11.52
N LEU A 30 -25.84 12.20 11.56
CA LEU A 30 -25.16 13.20 10.74
C LEU A 30 -23.70 13.40 11.17
N ALA A 31 -23.43 13.51 12.47
CA ALA A 31 -22.05 13.61 12.97
C ALA A 31 -21.21 12.36 12.62
N TYR A 32 -21.83 11.19 12.69
CA TYR A 32 -21.22 9.94 12.25
C TYR A 32 -20.92 9.94 10.75
N LEU A 33 -21.90 10.33 9.92
CA LEU A 33 -21.73 10.42 8.48
C LEU A 33 -20.59 11.39 8.11
N ILE A 34 -20.55 12.58 8.74
CA ILE A 34 -19.48 13.56 8.54
C ILE A 34 -18.11 12.98 8.95
N PHE A 35 -18.04 12.31 10.09
CA PHE A 35 -16.78 11.71 10.55
C PHE A 35 -16.31 10.58 9.62
N VAL A 36 -17.22 9.73 9.15
CA VAL A 36 -16.90 8.68 8.16
C VAL A 36 -16.42 9.30 6.85
N ILE A 37 -17.07 10.36 6.37
CA ILE A 37 -16.61 11.11 5.18
C ILE A 37 -15.20 11.66 5.40
N ILE A 38 -14.91 12.22 6.58
CA ILE A 38 -13.58 12.72 6.93
C ILE A 38 -12.56 11.58 6.96
N LEU A 39 -12.87 10.45 7.60
CA LEU A 39 -11.98 9.28 7.60
C LEU A 39 -11.70 8.79 6.18
N LEU A 40 -12.74 8.61 5.37
CA LEU A 40 -12.58 8.17 3.98
C LEU A 40 -11.75 9.19 3.20
N ALA A 41 -12.00 10.49 3.35
CA ALA A 41 -11.22 11.53 2.68
C ALA A 41 -9.75 11.58 3.13
N VAL A 42 -9.45 11.27 4.39
CA VAL A 42 -8.08 11.31 4.94
C VAL A 42 -7.31 10.02 4.68
N PHE A 43 -7.95 8.85 4.77
CA PHE A 43 -7.30 7.54 4.69
C PHE A 43 -7.36 6.91 3.30
N SER A 44 -8.41 7.17 2.50
CA SER A 44 -8.50 6.62 1.14
C SER A 44 -7.33 7.04 0.24
N PRO A 45 -6.87 8.31 0.23
CA PRO A 45 -5.70 8.71 -0.55
C PRO A 45 -4.40 8.04 -0.08
N LYS A 46 -4.32 7.60 1.17
CA LYS A 46 -3.15 6.86 1.71
C LYS A 46 -3.15 5.38 1.35
N CYS A 47 -4.31 4.88 0.90
CA CYS A 47 -4.50 3.49 0.48
C CYS A 47 -4.28 3.28 -1.02
N ASP A 48 -4.46 4.32 -1.83
CA ASP A 48 -4.23 4.30 -3.27
C ASP A 48 -3.16 5.33 -3.65
N THR A 49 -1.95 4.84 -3.90
CA THR A 49 -0.76 5.66 -4.17
C THR A 49 -0.44 5.76 -5.66
N ARG A 50 -1.27 5.16 -6.54
CA ARG A 50 -0.98 5.02 -7.98
C ARG A 50 -0.76 6.34 -8.67
N ARG A 51 -1.49 7.39 -8.29
CA ARG A 51 -1.35 8.72 -8.87
C ARG A 51 0.04 9.30 -8.61
N HIS A 52 0.50 9.22 -7.36
CA HIS A 52 1.83 9.69 -6.99
C HIS A 52 2.88 8.84 -7.70
N MET A 53 2.81 7.51 -7.58
CA MET A 53 3.78 6.60 -8.21
C MET A 53 3.84 6.76 -9.74
N THR A 54 2.71 7.01 -10.40
CA THR A 54 2.64 7.29 -11.84
C THR A 54 3.40 8.56 -12.20
N ASP A 55 3.16 9.66 -11.49
CA ASP A 55 3.85 10.93 -11.74
C ASP A 55 5.37 10.79 -11.51
N LEU A 56 5.75 10.13 -10.42
CA LEU A 56 7.14 9.87 -10.07
C LEU A 56 7.83 9.01 -11.13
N LEU A 57 7.21 7.88 -11.53
CA LEU A 57 7.70 6.99 -12.58
C LEU A 57 7.92 7.75 -13.89
N LEU A 58 6.91 8.49 -14.37
CA LEU A 58 6.97 9.17 -15.66
C LEU A 58 8.05 10.25 -15.71
N ARG A 59 8.22 11.05 -14.64
CA ARG A 59 9.30 12.04 -14.56
C ARG A 59 10.67 11.38 -14.57
N ALA A 60 10.85 10.31 -13.79
CA ALA A 60 12.14 9.64 -13.70
C ALA A 60 12.53 8.95 -15.01
N VAL A 61 11.62 8.18 -15.63
CA VAL A 61 11.92 7.49 -16.89
C VAL A 61 12.16 8.47 -18.03
N THR A 62 11.49 9.62 -18.04
CA THR A 62 11.76 10.68 -19.03
C THR A 62 13.24 11.11 -18.98
N ILE A 63 13.85 11.20 -17.79
CA ILE A 63 15.27 11.53 -17.63
C ILE A 63 16.15 10.37 -18.09
N LEU A 64 15.80 9.13 -17.73
CA LEU A 64 16.53 7.93 -18.16
C LEU A 64 16.56 7.82 -19.70
N GLU A 65 15.40 7.93 -20.35
CA GLU A 65 15.25 7.83 -21.80
C GLU A 65 16.02 8.91 -22.55
N ARG A 66 15.96 10.17 -22.08
CA ARG A 66 16.70 11.28 -22.67
C ARG A 66 18.22 11.09 -22.59
N ASN A 67 18.70 10.37 -21.59
CA ASN A 67 20.11 10.04 -21.39
C ASN A 67 20.50 8.68 -22.01
N GLY A 68 19.61 8.05 -22.78
CA GLY A 68 19.89 6.77 -23.42
C GLY A 68 20.09 5.61 -22.44
N ILE A 69 19.55 5.73 -21.21
CA ILE A 69 19.64 4.69 -20.20
C ILE A 69 18.60 3.62 -20.49
N GLN A 70 19.06 2.42 -20.83
CA GLN A 70 18.19 1.26 -20.99
C GLN A 70 17.75 0.74 -19.61
N TYR A 71 16.44 0.61 -19.43
CA TYR A 71 15.81 0.07 -18.23
C TYR A 71 14.62 -0.81 -18.63
N TRP A 72 14.04 -1.51 -17.65
CA TRP A 72 12.74 -2.20 -17.79
C TRP A 72 11.94 -2.10 -16.50
N LEU A 73 10.61 -2.25 -16.60
CA LEU A 73 9.76 -2.41 -15.41
C LEU A 73 10.06 -3.74 -14.74
N ASP A 74 10.23 -3.73 -13.41
CA ASP A 74 10.66 -4.90 -12.64
C ASP A 74 9.69 -5.20 -11.47
N LYS A 75 9.88 -6.33 -10.80
CA LYS A 75 9.32 -6.69 -9.48
C LYS A 75 7.83 -6.35 -9.32
N GLY A 76 7.46 -5.62 -8.27
CA GLY A 76 6.08 -5.34 -7.90
C GLY A 76 5.38 -4.44 -8.93
N THR A 77 6.15 -3.55 -9.57
CA THR A 77 5.67 -2.72 -10.68
C THR A 77 5.28 -3.56 -11.88
N LEU A 78 6.16 -4.45 -12.33
CA LEU A 78 5.89 -5.37 -13.42
C LEU A 78 4.71 -6.30 -13.10
N LEU A 79 4.63 -6.79 -11.86
CA LEU A 79 3.52 -7.62 -11.39
C LEU A 79 2.19 -6.89 -11.50
N GLY A 80 2.13 -5.62 -11.07
CA GLY A 80 0.95 -4.79 -11.23
C GLY A 80 0.55 -4.65 -12.69
N ILE A 81 1.50 -4.32 -13.57
CA ILE A 81 1.22 -4.19 -15.00
C ILE A 81 0.67 -5.50 -15.58
N TYR A 82 1.26 -6.64 -15.22
CA TYR A 82 0.84 -7.94 -15.71
C TYR A 82 -0.53 -8.37 -15.18
N ARG A 83 -0.71 -8.39 -13.85
CA ARG A 83 -1.89 -8.93 -13.16
C ARG A 83 -3.03 -7.92 -13.09
N ASP A 84 -2.75 -6.72 -12.62
CA ASP A 84 -3.76 -5.70 -12.28
C ASP A 84 -4.02 -4.69 -13.39
N LYS A 85 -3.26 -4.78 -14.50
CA LYS A 85 -3.35 -3.88 -15.67
C LYS A 85 -3.10 -2.42 -15.29
N GLY A 86 -2.20 -2.21 -14.34
CA GLY A 86 -1.79 -0.92 -13.81
C GLY A 86 -0.97 -1.10 -12.54
N LEU A 87 -0.51 -0.02 -11.91
CA LEU A 87 0.22 -0.11 -10.64
C LEU A 87 -0.67 -0.72 -9.54
N ILE A 88 -0.06 -1.43 -8.60
CA ILE A 88 -0.78 -2.02 -7.46
C ILE A 88 -1.21 -0.88 -6.51
N PRO A 89 -2.50 -0.74 -6.17
CA PRO A 89 -3.00 0.44 -5.43
C PRO A 89 -2.32 0.69 -4.10
N TRP A 90 -2.02 -0.39 -3.39
CA TRP A 90 -1.51 -0.35 -2.02
C TRP A 90 0.01 -0.47 -1.93
N GLU A 91 0.76 -0.35 -3.03
CA GLU A 91 2.23 -0.25 -2.94
C GLU A 91 2.66 1.18 -2.58
N TYR A 92 3.96 1.40 -2.42
CA TYR A 92 4.54 2.72 -2.18
C TYR A 92 5.74 3.01 -3.07
N ASP A 93 6.19 2.01 -3.82
CA ASP A 93 7.38 2.06 -4.62
C ASP A 93 7.13 1.59 -6.04
N VAL A 94 8.02 2.05 -6.91
CA VAL A 94 8.11 1.64 -8.30
C VAL A 94 9.47 1.00 -8.50
N ASP A 95 9.49 -0.13 -9.18
CA ASP A 95 10.69 -0.94 -9.37
C ASP A 95 11.10 -0.92 -10.84
N LEU A 96 12.36 -0.53 -11.08
CA LEU A 96 13.01 -0.59 -12.39
C LEU A 96 14.22 -1.51 -12.32
N GLY A 97 14.51 -2.21 -13.42
CA GLY A 97 15.72 -2.99 -13.59
C GLY A 97 16.67 -2.34 -14.60
N VAL A 98 17.97 -2.42 -14.32
CA VAL A 98 19.06 -2.01 -15.21
C VAL A 98 20.23 -3.00 -15.15
N MET A 99 21.12 -2.99 -16.14
CA MET A 99 22.40 -3.67 -16.03
C MET A 99 23.32 -2.94 -15.05
N ASN A 100 24.10 -3.67 -14.24
CA ASN A 100 24.93 -3.12 -13.16
C ASN A 100 25.87 -1.99 -13.60
N GLU A 101 26.42 -2.10 -14.81
CA GLU A 101 27.34 -1.12 -15.39
C GLU A 101 26.68 0.27 -15.54
N THR A 102 25.35 0.31 -15.57
CA THR A 102 24.52 1.51 -15.77
C THR A 102 24.35 2.33 -14.49
N CYS A 103 24.53 1.73 -13.29
CA CYS A 103 24.27 2.41 -12.02
C CYS A 103 25.10 3.68 -11.82
N ASN A 104 26.38 3.66 -12.24
CA ASN A 104 27.24 4.83 -12.16
C ASN A 104 26.80 5.94 -13.13
N ALA A 105 26.28 5.58 -14.31
CA ALA A 105 25.74 6.56 -15.24
C ALA A 105 24.53 7.26 -14.64
N ILE A 106 23.61 6.52 -14.01
CA ILE A 106 22.43 7.09 -13.35
C ILE A 106 22.83 7.95 -12.13
N SER A 107 23.80 7.54 -11.32
CA SER A 107 24.29 8.35 -10.19
C SER A 107 24.81 9.73 -10.64
N LYS A 108 25.41 9.82 -11.83
CA LYS A 108 25.85 11.12 -12.40
C LYS A 108 24.69 12.04 -12.80
N LEU A 109 23.47 11.53 -12.93
CA LEU A 109 22.27 12.30 -13.30
C LEU A 109 21.57 12.97 -12.11
N LYS A 110 22.12 12.90 -10.88
CA LYS A 110 21.51 13.49 -9.68
C LYS A 110 21.07 14.95 -9.86
N SER A 111 21.89 15.77 -10.52
CA SER A 111 21.55 17.18 -10.80
C SER A 111 20.36 17.32 -11.75
N GLU A 112 20.24 16.45 -12.75
CA GLU A 112 19.12 16.45 -13.69
C GLU A 112 17.82 15.99 -13.01
N PHE A 113 17.89 14.97 -12.15
CA PHE A 113 16.76 14.61 -11.28
C PHE A 113 16.29 15.81 -10.45
N LEU A 114 17.22 16.56 -9.83
CA LEU A 114 16.87 17.76 -9.06
C LEU A 114 16.12 18.81 -9.89
N THR A 115 16.46 18.99 -11.17
CA THR A 115 15.76 19.94 -12.05
C THR A 115 14.29 19.58 -12.31
N SER A 116 13.91 18.31 -12.06
CA SER A 116 12.55 17.79 -12.20
C SER A 116 11.85 17.55 -10.86
N ASP A 117 12.29 18.23 -9.79
CA ASP A 117 11.82 18.06 -8.41
C ASP A 117 12.01 16.62 -7.87
N LEU A 118 13.02 15.89 -8.37
CA LEU A 118 13.38 14.54 -7.93
C LEU A 118 14.72 14.53 -7.21
N ILE A 119 14.87 13.71 -6.18
CA ILE A 119 16.16 13.53 -5.49
C ILE A 119 16.58 12.08 -5.63
N ALA A 120 17.66 11.85 -6.38
CA ALA A 120 18.27 10.54 -6.54
C ALA A 120 19.39 10.34 -5.51
N TYR A 121 19.39 9.16 -4.91
CA TYR A 121 20.38 8.70 -3.94
C TYR A 121 21.04 7.43 -4.46
N ASP A 122 22.35 7.30 -4.30
CA ASP A 122 23.06 6.04 -4.48
C ASP A 122 23.43 5.40 -3.13
N ARG A 123 24.04 4.21 -3.17
CA ARG A 123 24.39 3.44 -1.96
C ARG A 123 25.37 4.14 -1.01
N SER A 124 26.08 5.17 -1.47
CA SER A 124 26.99 5.94 -0.63
C SER A 124 26.28 7.05 0.16
N ASP A 125 25.09 7.47 -0.28
CA ASP A 125 24.38 8.59 0.30
C ASP A 125 23.64 8.23 1.60
N HIS A 126 23.54 9.22 2.50
CA HIS A 126 22.73 9.14 3.70
C HIS A 126 21.33 9.70 3.46
N ILE A 127 20.29 8.90 3.71
CA ILE A 127 18.89 9.28 3.52
C ILE A 127 18.22 9.49 4.88
N ALA A 128 18.16 10.72 5.36
CA ALA A 128 17.69 11.05 6.70
C ALA A 128 16.25 10.58 6.97
N HIS A 129 15.34 10.75 6.00
CA HIS A 129 13.94 10.37 6.15
C HIS A 129 13.69 8.85 6.08
N LYS A 130 14.71 8.04 5.77
CA LYS A 130 14.64 6.57 5.84
C LYS A 130 14.81 6.04 7.26
N VAL A 131 15.43 6.81 8.17
CA VAL A 131 15.68 6.42 9.56
C VAL A 131 14.39 6.52 10.36
N LYS A 132 13.79 5.38 10.69
CA LYS A 132 12.54 5.28 11.45
C LYS A 132 12.58 4.09 12.41
N LEU A 133 11.91 4.25 13.54
CA LEU A 133 11.70 3.15 14.48
C LEU A 133 10.78 2.12 13.82
N THR A 134 11.31 0.92 13.61
CA THR A 134 10.65 -0.19 12.90
C THR A 134 10.53 -1.39 13.82
N TYR A 135 9.45 -2.15 13.69
CA TYR A 135 9.26 -3.40 14.42
C TYR A 135 9.63 -4.58 13.51
N ASP A 136 10.65 -5.34 13.91
CA ASP A 136 11.01 -6.61 13.28
C ASP A 136 10.01 -7.68 13.74
N THR A 137 9.24 -8.24 12.80
CA THR A 137 8.21 -9.25 13.11
C THR A 137 8.82 -10.61 13.40
N GLU A 138 9.97 -10.93 12.81
CA GLU A 138 10.67 -12.20 13.01
C GLU A 138 11.38 -12.21 14.36
N ARG A 139 12.12 -11.14 14.66
CA ARG A 139 12.87 -11.00 15.94
C ARG A 139 12.03 -10.43 17.08
N LYS A 140 10.80 -9.98 16.81
CA LYS A 140 9.85 -9.40 17.77
C LYS A 140 10.41 -8.20 18.56
N GLN A 141 11.26 -7.38 17.95
CA GLN A 141 11.93 -6.25 18.60
C GLN A 141 11.86 -4.97 17.76
N PHE A 142 11.96 -3.82 18.43
CA PHE A 142 12.11 -2.54 17.74
C PHE A 142 13.57 -2.27 17.40
N TYR A 143 13.80 -1.72 16.21
CA TYR A 143 15.12 -1.28 15.75
C TYR A 143 14.99 0.01 14.93
N TRP A 144 16.09 0.74 14.79
CA TRP A 144 16.15 1.90 13.90
C TRP A 144 16.60 1.44 12.51
N SER A 145 15.83 1.77 11.48
CA SER A 145 16.18 1.41 10.11
C SER A 145 17.44 2.16 9.63
N ASP A 146 18.23 1.49 8.80
CA ASP A 146 19.43 2.10 8.20
C ASP A 146 19.05 3.30 7.32
N SER A 147 19.88 4.33 7.37
CA SER A 147 19.85 5.51 6.51
C SER A 147 20.26 5.24 5.05
N LYS A 148 20.99 4.17 4.76
CA LYS A 148 21.54 3.86 3.43
C LYS A 148 20.66 2.90 2.64
N ILE A 149 20.80 2.92 1.32
CA ILE A 149 20.19 1.89 0.46
C ILE A 149 21.16 0.70 0.32
N HIS A 150 20.63 -0.53 0.33
CA HIS A 150 21.44 -1.75 0.29
C HIS A 150 21.27 -2.49 -1.03
N ASP A 151 20.04 -2.87 -1.37
CA ASP A 151 19.75 -3.67 -2.56
C ASP A 151 19.74 -2.85 -3.86
N PRO A 152 18.86 -1.84 -4.04
CA PRO A 152 18.88 -1.03 -5.26
C PRO A 152 20.18 -0.21 -5.35
N CYS A 153 20.65 0.01 -6.57
CA CYS A 153 21.84 0.84 -6.77
C CYS A 153 21.52 2.33 -6.74
N ILE A 154 20.28 2.70 -7.12
CA ILE A 154 19.75 4.06 -7.05
C ILE A 154 18.34 4.01 -6.46
N ARG A 155 18.04 4.98 -5.59
CA ARG A 155 16.68 5.26 -5.12
C ARG A 155 16.31 6.70 -5.41
N ILE A 156 15.11 6.93 -5.96
CA ILE A 156 14.64 8.27 -6.33
C ILE A 156 13.39 8.61 -5.52
N TYR A 157 13.38 9.79 -4.90
CA TYR A 157 12.21 10.35 -4.22
C TYR A 157 11.70 11.59 -4.92
N ASP A 158 10.43 11.91 -4.72
CA ASP A 158 9.95 13.27 -4.94
C ASP A 158 10.51 14.20 -3.84
N SER A 159 11.03 15.37 -4.24
CA SER A 159 11.62 16.35 -3.33
C SER A 159 10.64 16.95 -2.31
N LYS A 160 9.34 16.93 -2.60
CA LYS A 160 8.24 17.51 -1.80
C LYS A 160 7.48 16.45 -1.01
N ASP A 161 7.43 15.21 -1.48
CA ASP A 161 6.70 14.13 -0.83
C ASP A 161 7.45 12.78 -0.92
N THR A 162 8.15 12.41 0.14
CA THR A 162 8.94 11.17 0.20
C THR A 162 8.10 9.93 0.56
N SER A 163 6.76 10.00 0.45
CA SER A 163 5.88 8.87 0.77
C SER A 163 5.88 7.75 -0.27
N ALA A 164 6.38 8.05 -1.48
CA ALA A 164 6.66 7.09 -2.52
C ALA A 164 8.09 7.23 -3.06
N TRP A 165 8.64 6.17 -3.65
CA TRP A 165 9.99 6.18 -4.24
C TRP A 165 10.10 5.25 -5.45
N ILE A 166 11.19 5.40 -6.20
CA ILE A 166 11.59 4.45 -7.24
C ILE A 166 12.85 3.74 -6.77
N ASP A 167 12.84 2.41 -6.82
CA ASP A 167 14.03 1.58 -6.66
C ASP A 167 14.53 1.10 -8.02
N ILE A 168 15.81 1.34 -8.29
CA ILE A 168 16.48 0.85 -9.50
C ILE A 168 17.41 -0.29 -9.09
N TYR A 169 16.97 -1.50 -9.42
CA TYR A 169 17.70 -2.75 -9.21
C TYR A 169 18.69 -3.00 -10.33
N TRP A 170 19.81 -3.63 -9.97
CA TRP A 170 20.92 -3.86 -10.86
C TRP A 170 21.12 -5.35 -11.10
N TYR A 171 21.39 -5.70 -12.35
CA TYR A 171 21.59 -7.09 -12.77
C TYR A 171 23.00 -7.29 -13.31
N ILE A 172 23.65 -8.38 -12.89
CA ILE A 172 24.89 -8.89 -13.49
C ILE A 172 24.57 -10.12 -14.31
N GLU A 173 25.16 -10.22 -15.50
CA GLU A 173 25.14 -11.44 -16.29
C GLU A 173 26.21 -12.44 -15.80
N LYS A 174 25.78 -13.70 -15.61
CA LYS A 174 26.63 -14.85 -15.31
C LYS A 174 26.56 -15.82 -16.49
N LEU A 175 27.72 -16.12 -17.07
CA LEU A 175 27.81 -17.03 -18.21
C LEU A 175 27.52 -18.47 -17.76
N PRO A 176 27.06 -19.36 -18.66
CA PRO A 176 26.72 -20.74 -18.30
C PRO A 176 27.84 -21.52 -17.60
N LEU A 177 29.10 -21.26 -17.96
CA LEU A 177 30.28 -21.86 -17.31
C LEU A 177 30.43 -21.39 -15.85
N ASP A 178 30.20 -20.09 -15.61
CA ASP A 178 30.29 -19.50 -14.26
C ASP A 178 29.14 -20.00 -13.38
N VAL A 179 27.94 -20.18 -13.94
CA VAL A 179 26.77 -20.68 -13.18
C VAL A 179 27.06 -22.03 -12.53
N LYS A 180 27.71 -22.95 -13.25
CA LYS A 180 28.11 -24.25 -12.68
C LYS A 180 29.16 -24.10 -11.58
N ALA A 181 30.11 -23.19 -11.74
CA ALA A 181 31.15 -22.93 -10.75
C ALA A 181 30.62 -22.20 -9.49
N LEU A 182 29.49 -21.51 -9.62
CA LEU A 182 28.87 -20.71 -8.57
C LEU A 182 27.66 -21.40 -7.92
N ASP A 183 27.49 -22.71 -8.11
CA ASP A 183 26.40 -23.46 -7.49
C ASP A 183 26.42 -23.31 -5.96
N GLY A 184 25.26 -23.04 -5.35
CA GLY A 184 25.11 -22.68 -3.95
C GLY A 184 25.58 -21.26 -3.55
N ARG A 185 26.13 -20.47 -4.49
CA ARG A 185 26.44 -19.02 -4.31
C ARG A 185 25.51 -18.10 -5.08
N ILE A 186 24.75 -18.64 -6.03
CA ILE A 186 23.70 -17.91 -6.75
C ILE A 186 22.38 -18.68 -6.66
N LEU A 187 21.27 -17.96 -6.76
CA LEU A 187 19.94 -18.56 -6.75
C LEU A 187 19.53 -18.98 -8.17
N ILE A 188 19.84 -20.23 -8.54
CA ILE A 188 19.51 -20.77 -9.85
C ILE A 188 17.98 -20.94 -9.97
N PRO A 189 17.34 -20.45 -11.07
CA PRO A 189 15.91 -20.56 -11.24
C PRO A 189 15.47 -22.02 -11.43
N PRO A 190 14.24 -22.39 -11.03
CA PRO A 190 13.72 -23.74 -11.23
C PRO A 190 13.75 -24.15 -12.71
N ASN A 191 14.10 -25.41 -12.99
CA ASN A 191 14.16 -26.00 -14.33
C ASN A 191 15.17 -25.34 -15.30
N TYR A 192 16.16 -24.62 -14.78
CA TYR A 192 17.25 -24.09 -15.61
C TYR A 192 18.08 -25.22 -16.22
N ASP A 193 18.23 -25.20 -17.55
CA ASP A 193 18.86 -26.27 -18.33
C ASP A 193 20.38 -26.10 -18.51
N GLY A 194 20.95 -25.02 -17.97
CA GLY A 194 22.38 -24.76 -18.06
C GLY A 194 22.86 -24.17 -19.39
N ARG A 195 21.97 -23.77 -20.30
CA ARG A 195 22.35 -23.29 -21.64
C ARG A 195 22.49 -21.77 -21.74
N ASP A 196 21.53 -21.03 -21.18
CA ASP A 196 21.48 -19.57 -21.30
C ASP A 196 22.26 -18.87 -20.18
N SER A 197 22.88 -17.73 -20.43
CA SER A 197 23.39 -16.89 -19.33
C SER A 197 22.27 -16.55 -18.34
N LEU A 198 22.61 -16.39 -17.06
CA LEU A 198 21.67 -15.91 -16.04
C LEU A 198 21.90 -14.43 -15.76
N LEU A 199 20.84 -13.65 -15.65
CA LEU A 199 20.85 -12.29 -15.12
C LEU A 199 20.47 -12.34 -13.66
N CYS A 200 21.40 -11.97 -12.78
CA CYS A 200 21.22 -12.03 -11.34
C CYS A 200 21.17 -10.62 -10.74
N THR A 201 20.15 -10.38 -9.92
CA THR A 201 20.07 -9.21 -9.03
C THR A 201 20.80 -9.49 -7.71
N SER A 202 21.05 -8.47 -6.89
CA SER A 202 21.71 -8.60 -5.59
C SER A 202 21.07 -9.67 -4.69
N GLU A 203 19.75 -9.80 -4.74
CA GLU A 203 18.97 -10.78 -3.96
C GLU A 203 19.23 -12.24 -4.37
N GLY A 204 19.76 -12.48 -5.58
CA GLY A 204 20.09 -13.80 -6.09
C GLY A 204 21.56 -14.18 -5.92
N LEU A 205 22.34 -13.37 -5.22
CA LEU A 205 23.79 -13.49 -5.13
C LEU A 205 24.21 -13.53 -3.65
N LYS A 206 24.74 -14.66 -3.20
CA LYS A 206 25.19 -14.85 -1.81
C LYS A 206 26.30 -13.86 -1.39
N GLU A 207 27.04 -13.32 -2.35
CA GLU A 207 28.04 -12.27 -2.11
C GLU A 207 27.41 -10.99 -1.52
N TYR A 208 26.14 -10.72 -1.84
CA TYR A 208 25.46 -9.47 -1.48
C TYR A 208 24.32 -9.66 -0.48
N THR A 209 23.91 -10.89 -0.18
CA THR A 209 22.86 -11.19 0.82
C THR A 209 23.12 -12.50 1.57
N ASP A 210 22.83 -12.50 2.87
CA ASP A 210 22.89 -13.69 3.72
C ASP A 210 21.72 -14.66 3.45
N ALA A 211 20.60 -14.14 2.95
CA ALA A 211 19.40 -14.90 2.63
C ALA A 211 18.94 -14.56 1.21
N MET A 212 19.38 -15.36 0.24
CA MET A 212 18.91 -15.23 -1.14
C MET A 212 17.39 -15.50 -1.19
N CYS A 213 16.65 -14.66 -1.90
CA CYS A 213 15.19 -14.77 -1.98
C CYS A 213 14.65 -14.36 -3.36
N CYS A 214 13.33 -14.51 -3.55
CA CYS A 214 12.55 -13.87 -4.60
C CYS A 214 13.07 -14.03 -6.05
N GLY A 215 13.53 -15.23 -6.41
CA GLY A 215 13.86 -15.56 -7.81
C GLY A 215 15.08 -14.85 -8.39
N GLY A 216 16.00 -14.39 -7.54
CA GLY A 216 17.07 -13.45 -7.86
C GLY A 216 18.00 -13.71 -9.05
N CYS A 217 17.93 -14.83 -9.78
CA CYS A 217 18.50 -14.96 -11.12
C CYS A 217 17.45 -15.45 -12.13
N VAL A 218 17.44 -14.88 -13.33
CA VAL A 218 16.56 -15.27 -14.44
C VAL A 218 17.37 -15.56 -15.71
N PRO A 219 16.93 -16.47 -16.59
CA PRO A 219 17.59 -16.65 -17.88
C PRO A 219 17.61 -15.34 -18.68
N ARG A 220 18.73 -15.03 -19.35
CA ARG A 220 18.88 -13.81 -20.15
C ARG A 220 17.77 -13.62 -21.19
N PRO A 221 17.29 -14.66 -21.90
CA PRO A 221 16.17 -14.53 -22.83
C PRO A 221 14.84 -14.12 -22.18
N THR A 222 14.69 -14.24 -20.86
CA THR A 222 13.51 -13.76 -20.13
C THR A 222 13.44 -12.23 -20.13
N VAL A 223 14.60 -11.55 -20.08
CA VAL A 223 14.68 -10.09 -20.05
C VAL A 223 14.92 -9.52 -21.44
N PHE A 224 15.84 -10.10 -22.21
CA PHE A 224 16.25 -9.57 -23.51
C PHE A 224 15.70 -10.38 -24.69
N PRO A 225 15.38 -9.73 -25.83
CA PRO A 225 15.36 -8.28 -26.01
C PRO A 225 14.23 -7.62 -25.21
N ILE A 226 14.50 -6.47 -24.63
CA ILE A 226 13.48 -5.66 -23.95
C ILE A 226 12.42 -5.27 -24.97
N LYS A 227 11.15 -5.31 -24.57
CA LYS A 227 10.00 -4.99 -25.41
C LYS A 227 9.28 -3.76 -24.90
N ASP A 228 8.71 -3.00 -25.82
CA ASP A 228 7.75 -1.97 -25.46
C ASP A 228 6.37 -2.58 -25.18
N HIS A 229 5.77 -2.20 -24.06
CA HIS A 229 4.43 -2.62 -23.69
C HIS A 229 3.52 -1.43 -23.44
N ARG A 230 2.25 -1.56 -23.86
CA ARG A 230 1.23 -0.54 -23.59
C ARG A 230 0.73 -0.68 -22.16
N VAL A 231 1.20 0.21 -21.30
CA VAL A 231 0.89 0.26 -19.89
C VAL A 231 -0.18 1.30 -19.62
N LYS A 232 -1.27 0.89 -18.97
CA LYS A 232 -2.29 1.82 -18.48
C LYS A 232 -1.87 2.38 -17.12
N LEU A 233 -1.57 3.67 -17.08
CA LEU A 233 -1.30 4.41 -15.84
C LEU A 233 -2.39 5.46 -15.67
N GLU A 234 -3.16 5.35 -14.59
CA GLU A 234 -4.35 6.16 -14.33
C GLU A 234 -5.34 6.12 -15.51
N ARG A 235 -5.51 7.25 -16.22
CA ARG A 235 -6.43 7.41 -17.36
C ARG A 235 -5.73 7.33 -18.72
N ASN A 236 -4.41 7.29 -18.74
CA ASN A 236 -3.61 7.37 -19.95
C ASN A 236 -2.92 6.03 -20.24
N ILE A 237 -2.48 5.86 -21.48
CA ILE A 237 -1.70 4.70 -21.93
C ILE A 237 -0.32 5.19 -22.35
N TYR A 238 0.71 4.58 -21.78
CA TYR A 238 2.11 4.86 -22.07
C TYR A 238 2.76 3.63 -22.69
N SER A 239 3.78 3.83 -23.51
CA SER A 239 4.65 2.76 -23.97
C SER A 239 5.84 2.71 -23.01
N LEU A 240 6.00 1.62 -22.27
CA LEU A 240 7.10 1.46 -21.31
C LEU A 240 7.88 0.16 -21.58
N PRO A 241 9.20 0.16 -21.38
CA PRO A 241 10.02 -1.03 -21.59
C PRO A 241 9.74 -2.10 -20.53
N VAL A 242 9.54 -3.34 -20.97
CA VAL A 242 9.33 -4.52 -20.12
C VAL A 242 10.24 -5.67 -20.58
N PRO A 243 10.51 -6.65 -19.70
CA PRO A 243 11.20 -7.88 -20.06
C PRO A 243 10.57 -8.60 -21.26
N ASN A 244 11.39 -9.32 -22.04
CA ASN A 244 10.96 -10.14 -23.18
C ASN A 244 9.80 -11.09 -22.83
N SER A 245 9.84 -11.69 -21.62
CA SER A 245 8.79 -12.54 -21.05
C SER A 245 8.46 -12.10 -19.61
N MET A 246 7.42 -11.28 -19.46
CA MET A 246 6.95 -10.80 -18.15
C MET A 246 6.50 -11.95 -17.24
N SER A 247 5.77 -12.92 -17.79
CA SER A 247 5.23 -14.05 -17.02
C SER A 247 6.33 -14.95 -16.46
N ASP A 248 7.37 -15.26 -17.25
CA ASP A 248 8.47 -16.10 -16.78
C ASP A 248 9.27 -15.39 -15.70
N MET A 249 9.55 -14.09 -15.89
CA MET A 249 10.24 -13.27 -14.90
C MET A 249 9.49 -13.25 -13.56
N LEU A 250 8.20 -12.92 -13.60
CA LEU A 250 7.36 -12.82 -12.42
C LEU A 250 7.14 -14.18 -11.75
N ARG A 251 7.03 -15.26 -12.52
CA ARG A 251 6.92 -16.62 -11.98
C ARG A 251 8.18 -17.05 -11.25
N ILE A 252 9.36 -16.71 -11.77
CA ILE A 252 10.62 -16.98 -11.09
C ILE A 252 10.71 -16.13 -9.80
N GLN A 253 10.34 -14.85 -9.86
CA GLN A 253 10.43 -13.92 -8.72
C GLN A 253 9.43 -14.23 -7.58
N TYR A 254 8.18 -14.55 -7.93
CA TYR A 254 7.07 -14.59 -6.98
C TYR A 254 6.26 -15.90 -6.98
N GLY A 255 6.57 -16.83 -7.88
CA GLY A 255 5.80 -18.06 -8.07
C GLY A 255 4.50 -17.87 -8.86
N GLU A 256 3.90 -18.99 -9.30
CA GLU A 256 2.72 -19.01 -10.18
C GLU A 256 1.49 -18.36 -9.53
N ALA A 257 1.23 -18.63 -8.25
CA ALA A 257 0.05 -18.12 -7.54
C ALA A 257 0.00 -16.58 -7.51
N SER A 258 1.14 -15.92 -7.43
CA SER A 258 1.24 -14.46 -7.38
C SER A 258 0.75 -13.77 -8.66
N LEU A 259 0.73 -14.48 -9.80
CA LEU A 259 0.29 -13.95 -11.08
C LEU A 259 -1.24 -13.74 -11.15
N THR A 260 -2.00 -14.38 -10.28
CA THR A 260 -3.48 -14.32 -10.26
C THR A 260 -4.02 -13.81 -8.94
N GLU A 261 -3.40 -14.17 -7.82
CA GLU A 261 -3.86 -13.81 -6.48
C GLU A 261 -3.37 -12.42 -6.07
N ARG A 262 -4.23 -11.66 -5.38
CA ARG A 262 -3.90 -10.38 -4.75
C ARG A 262 -3.60 -10.59 -3.28
N GLN A 263 -2.50 -10.00 -2.80
CA GLN A 263 -2.13 -10.01 -1.39
C GLN A 263 -1.74 -8.60 -0.94
N ILE A 264 -2.56 -7.96 -0.09
CA ILE A 264 -2.14 -6.75 0.62
C ILE A 264 -1.18 -7.12 1.76
N LYS A 265 0.01 -6.55 1.75
CA LYS A 265 1.05 -6.78 2.78
C LYS A 265 0.85 -5.88 4.01
N GLY A 266 1.25 -6.40 5.17
CA GLY A 266 1.42 -5.63 6.40
C GLY A 266 0.16 -4.93 6.93
N TRP A 267 0.37 -3.77 7.57
CA TRP A 267 -0.71 -3.01 8.22
C TRP A 267 -1.74 -2.42 7.25
N LYS A 268 -1.38 -2.25 5.96
CA LYS A 268 -2.35 -1.85 4.93
C LYS A 268 -3.46 -2.87 4.76
N ARG A 269 -3.25 -4.16 5.06
CA ARG A 269 -4.34 -5.14 5.03
C ARG A 269 -5.43 -4.77 6.04
N VAL A 270 -5.03 -4.22 7.19
CA VAL A 270 -5.95 -3.82 8.25
C VAL A 270 -6.62 -2.48 7.94
N VAL A 271 -5.92 -1.52 7.34
CA VAL A 271 -6.43 -0.14 7.14
C VAL A 271 -7.03 0.08 5.75
N CYS A 272 -6.49 -0.59 4.75
CA CYS A 272 -6.89 -0.54 3.35
C CYS A 272 -7.56 -1.83 2.87
N GLY A 273 -7.74 -2.84 3.71
CA GLY A 273 -8.39 -4.10 3.31
C GLY A 273 -9.88 -4.01 2.97
N TYR A 274 -10.51 -2.84 3.13
CA TYR A 274 -11.91 -2.62 2.74
C TYR A 274 -12.13 -2.77 1.23
N TRP A 275 -11.06 -2.66 0.41
CA TRP A 275 -11.11 -2.97 -1.03
C TRP A 275 -11.13 -4.48 -1.33
N GLU A 276 -10.74 -5.34 -0.37
CA GLU A 276 -10.60 -6.79 -0.58
C GLU A 276 -11.75 -7.62 0.01
N SER A 277 -12.35 -7.21 1.13
CA SER A 277 -13.50 -7.93 1.68
C SER A 277 -14.45 -7.06 2.49
N GLN A 278 -15.74 -7.35 2.35
CA GLN A 278 -16.80 -6.77 3.16
C GLN A 278 -16.59 -7.05 4.66
N LEU A 279 -15.96 -8.18 5.01
CA LEU A 279 -15.64 -8.55 6.39
C LEU A 279 -14.62 -7.58 7.02
N LEU A 280 -13.56 -7.21 6.29
CA LEU A 280 -12.54 -6.27 6.79
C LEU A 280 -13.12 -4.87 6.99
N TYR A 281 -14.02 -4.43 6.11
CA TYR A 281 -14.78 -3.19 6.30
C TYR A 281 -15.60 -3.22 7.61
N VAL A 282 -16.26 -4.35 7.90
CA VAL A 282 -17.08 -4.50 9.11
C VAL A 282 -16.23 -4.53 10.37
N VAL A 283 -15.07 -5.19 10.35
CA VAL A 283 -14.14 -5.18 11.49
C VAL A 283 -13.70 -3.76 11.82
N GLN A 284 -13.33 -2.97 10.81
CA GLN A 284 -12.99 -1.55 11.00
C GLN A 284 -14.15 -0.75 11.60
N LEU A 285 -15.38 -1.00 11.11
CA LEU A 285 -16.60 -0.35 11.58
C LEU A 285 -16.89 -0.65 13.05
N ILE A 286 -16.74 -1.91 13.47
CA ILE A 286 -16.93 -2.36 14.86
C ILE A 286 -15.87 -1.75 15.79
N LEU A 287 -14.60 -1.77 15.37
CA LEU A 287 -13.49 -1.19 16.12
C LEU A 287 -13.71 0.32 16.33
N PHE A 288 -14.16 1.00 15.29
CA PHE A 288 -14.49 2.42 15.33
C PHE A 288 -15.64 2.73 16.30
N LEU A 289 -16.75 2.01 16.20
CA LEU A 289 -17.90 2.17 17.10
C LEU A 289 -17.53 1.86 18.57
N SER A 290 -16.61 0.93 18.78
CA SER A 290 -16.05 0.61 20.11
C SER A 290 -15.24 1.77 20.71
N ILE A 291 -14.42 2.45 19.91
CA ILE A 291 -13.65 3.61 20.35
C ILE A 291 -14.57 4.79 20.70
N LEU A 292 -15.59 5.06 19.88
CA LEU A 292 -16.58 6.11 20.14
C LEU A 292 -17.34 5.85 21.44
N MET A 293 -17.80 4.62 21.64
CA MET A 293 -18.43 4.16 22.88
C MET A 293 -17.53 4.43 24.09
N PHE A 294 -16.25 4.04 24.01
CA PHE A 294 -15.28 4.23 25.08
C PHE A 294 -15.01 5.72 25.37
N GLY A 295 -14.81 6.55 24.34
CA GLY A 295 -14.67 7.99 24.49
C GLY A 295 -15.88 8.64 25.16
N ARG A 296 -17.10 8.20 24.81
CA ARG A 296 -18.35 8.65 25.45
C ARG A 296 -18.43 8.23 26.92
N VAL A 297 -17.96 7.03 27.29
CA VAL A 297 -17.87 6.59 28.69
C VAL A 297 -16.93 7.50 29.49
N ILE A 298 -15.77 7.86 28.93
CA ILE A 298 -14.81 8.77 29.57
C ILE A 298 -15.42 10.16 29.75
N LEU A 299 -16.03 10.73 28.70
CA LEU A 299 -16.67 12.04 28.76
C LEU A 299 -17.80 12.07 29.79
N HIS A 300 -18.60 11.01 29.85
CA HIS A 300 -19.66 10.84 30.84
C HIS A 300 -19.15 10.79 32.28
N ARG A 301 -18.00 10.16 32.51
CA ARG A 301 -17.35 10.14 33.83
C ARG A 301 -16.89 11.54 34.26
N LYS A 302 -16.47 12.40 33.32
CA LYS A 302 -16.05 13.79 33.57
C LYS A 302 -17.20 14.80 33.76
N LEU A 303 -18.43 14.48 33.36
CA LEU A 303 -19.57 15.39 33.49
C LEU A 303 -20.09 15.51 34.95
N PRO A 304 -20.52 16.70 35.42
CA PRO A 304 -21.12 16.88 36.74
C PRO A 304 -22.40 16.05 36.92
N ARG A 305 -22.68 15.54 38.13
CA ARG A 305 -23.91 14.76 38.45
C ARG A 305 -25.21 15.53 38.15
N SER A 306 -25.18 16.86 38.19
CA SER A 306 -26.32 17.74 37.87
C SER A 306 -26.56 17.94 36.37
N SER A 307 -25.64 17.52 35.50
CA SER A 307 -25.75 17.73 34.05
C SER A 307 -26.95 17.01 33.45
N LYS A 308 -27.81 17.76 32.73
CA LYS A 308 -28.88 17.19 31.88
C LYS A 308 -28.35 16.17 30.86
N TYR A 309 -27.10 16.34 30.42
CA TYR A 309 -26.42 15.44 29.50
C TYR A 309 -26.14 14.06 30.13
N ARG A 310 -25.78 14.04 31.43
CA ARG A 310 -25.56 12.82 32.21
C ARG A 310 -26.84 12.00 32.36
N LYS A 311 -27.97 12.66 32.62
CA LYS A 311 -29.29 12.01 32.73
C LYS A 311 -29.77 11.36 31.42
N ARG A 312 -29.30 11.84 30.27
CA ARG A 312 -29.64 11.30 28.94
C ARG A 312 -28.72 10.16 28.47
N TRP A 313 -27.61 9.92 29.15
CA TRP A 313 -26.57 8.97 28.74
C TRP A 313 -27.05 7.53 28.51
N ARG A 314 -28.03 7.06 29.30
CA ARG A 314 -28.63 5.72 29.13
C ARG A 314 -29.30 5.57 27.76
N TYR A 315 -29.96 6.61 27.24
CA TYR A 315 -30.61 6.56 25.94
C TYR A 315 -29.60 6.52 24.79
N TYR A 316 -28.50 7.27 24.94
CA TYR A 316 -27.39 7.25 23.98
C TYR A 316 -26.71 5.88 23.93
N LEU A 317 -26.38 5.30 25.09
CA LEU A 317 -25.71 4.00 25.18
C LEU A 317 -26.55 2.89 24.52
N TRP A 318 -27.84 2.83 24.86
CA TRP A 318 -28.78 1.88 24.25
C TRP A 318 -28.97 2.12 22.75
N GLY A 319 -29.03 3.37 22.30
CA GLY A 319 -29.09 3.71 20.87
C GLY A 319 -27.87 3.19 20.09
N THR A 320 -26.65 3.38 20.61
CA THR A 320 -25.42 2.86 19.99
C THR A 320 -25.37 1.33 19.98
N ILE A 321 -25.78 0.66 21.07
CA ILE A 321 -25.81 -0.81 21.14
C ILE A 321 -26.83 -1.36 20.13
N SER A 322 -28.03 -0.80 20.07
CA SER A 322 -29.05 -1.23 19.10
C SER A 322 -28.61 -1.01 17.65
N PHE A 323 -27.95 0.11 17.34
CA PHE A 323 -27.40 0.34 16.01
C PHE A 323 -26.31 -0.67 15.65
N LEU A 324 -25.40 -0.96 16.57
CA LEU A 324 -24.36 -1.98 16.42
C LEU A 324 -24.94 -3.37 16.14
N VAL A 325 -26.00 -3.76 16.86
CA VAL A 325 -26.68 -5.05 16.67
C VAL A 325 -27.38 -5.12 15.31
N ILE A 326 -28.08 -4.06 14.89
CA ILE A 326 -28.74 -3.99 13.57
C ILE A 326 -27.70 -4.07 12.46
N LEU A 327 -26.61 -3.33 12.58
CA LEU A 327 -25.50 -3.33 11.62
C LEU A 327 -24.86 -4.73 11.52
N LEU A 328 -24.62 -5.39 12.65
CA LEU A 328 -24.12 -6.77 12.70
C LEU A 328 -25.11 -7.75 12.02
N MET A 329 -26.41 -7.59 12.26
CA MET A 329 -27.44 -8.42 11.64
C MET A 329 -27.53 -8.22 10.12
N VAL A 330 -27.46 -6.98 9.64
CA VAL A 330 -27.45 -6.65 8.19
C VAL A 330 -26.22 -7.25 7.51
N VAL A 331 -25.05 -7.18 8.17
CA VAL A 331 -23.82 -7.79 7.66
C VAL A 331 -23.95 -9.31 7.60
N LEU A 332 -24.44 -9.94 8.68
CA LEU A 332 -24.61 -11.39 8.73
C LEU A 332 -25.65 -11.90 7.72
N HIS A 333 -26.68 -11.11 7.41
CA HIS A 333 -27.65 -11.43 6.36
C HIS A 333 -27.13 -11.17 4.93
N GLY A 334 -26.19 -10.24 4.74
CA GLY A 334 -25.56 -10.00 3.44
C GLY A 334 -24.38 -10.93 3.11
N LEU A 335 -24.01 -11.81 4.05
CA LEU A 335 -22.97 -12.84 3.92
C LEU A 335 -23.54 -14.25 3.62
N VAL A 336 -24.87 -14.37 3.54
CA VAL A 336 -25.61 -15.54 3.01
C VAL A 336 -26.04 -15.20 1.59
#